data_AF-A0A1I6UXF3-F1
#
_entry.id   AF-A0A1I6UXF3-F1
#
_cell.length_a   1.000
_cell.length_b   1.000
_cell.length_c   1.000
_cell.angle_alpha   90.00
_cell.angle_beta   90.00
_cell.angle_gamma   90.00
#
_symmetry.space_group_name_H-M   'P 1'
#
loop_
_entity.id
_entity.type
_entity.pdbx_description
1 polymer ?
#
loop_
_entity_poly.entity_id
_entity_poly.type
_entity_poly.pdbx_seq_one_letter_code
_entity_poly.pdbx_strand_id
1 'polypeptide(L)'
;MDSRLTPKQQKREQERELINEYHKMITEQALEPLYQSFLEWKSGALPYFELTELIHVFHKNQEIYKEFAYTDHKDILLLAKMKLERLTEQDIIDNKWLLESWGYDDKT
;
A
#
# COMPACT_ATOMS: atom_id res chain seq x y z
N MET A 1 23.26 -25.97 8.22
CA MET A 1 22.84 -25.38 9.50
C MET A 1 21.36 -25.08 9.39
N ASP A 2 20.52 -25.89 10.03
CA ASP A 2 19.07 -25.65 10.11
C ASP A 2 18.86 -24.46 11.06
N SER A 3 18.97 -23.24 10.55
CA SER A 3 18.48 -22.07 11.28
C SER A 3 16.96 -22.03 11.10
N ARG A 4 16.25 -22.89 11.83
CA ARG A 4 14.79 -22.79 11.92
C ARG A 4 14.50 -21.54 12.71
N LEU A 5 13.86 -20.57 12.05
CA LEU A 5 13.39 -19.36 12.69
C LEU A 5 12.52 -19.71 13.90
N THR A 6 12.67 -18.94 14.97
CA THR A 6 11.76 -19.03 16.11
C THR A 6 10.34 -18.64 15.68
N PRO A 7 9.28 -19.12 16.36
CA PRO A 7 7.90 -18.73 16.03
C PRO A 7 7.68 -17.21 15.98
N LYS A 8 8.37 -16.47 16.86
CA LYS A 8 8.33 -15.00 16.87
C LYS A 8 8.97 -14.38 15.62
N GLN A 9 10.06 -14.97 15.12
CA GLN A 9 10.70 -14.51 13.89
C GLN A 9 9.85 -14.84 12.66
N GLN A 10 9.27 -16.04 12.61
CA GLN A 10 8.33 -16.43 11.54
C GLN A 10 7.13 -15.49 11.47
N LYS A 11 6.52 -15.17 12.61
CA LYS A 11 5.41 -14.21 12.66
C LYS A 11 5.81 -12.83 12.10
N ARG A 12 6.98 -12.32 12.49
CA ARG A 12 7.49 -11.03 12.00
C ARG A 12 7.76 -11.03 10.50
N GLU A 13 8.21 -12.16 9.96
CA GLU A 13 8.43 -12.31 8.53
C GLU A 13 7.12 -12.30 7.76
N GLN A 14 6.12 -13.06 8.22
CA GLN A 14 4.77 -13.06 7.65
C GLN A 14 4.13 -11.65 7.68
N GLU A 15 4.28 -10.92 8.79
CA GLU A 15 3.79 -9.53 8.90
C GLU A 15 4.49 -8.62 7.88
N ARG A 16 5.81 -8.77 7.69
CA ARG A 16 6.57 -7.99 6.70
C ARG A 16 6.16 -8.32 5.28
N GLU A 17 5.95 -9.59 4.96
CA GLU A 17 5.46 -10.00 3.65
C GLU A 17 4.10 -9.37 3.33
N LEU A 18 3.19 -9.36 4.31
CA LEU A 18 1.88 -8.74 4.13
C LEU A 18 1.98 -7.23 3.89
N ILE A 19 2.80 -6.53 4.68
CA ILE A 19 3.04 -5.09 4.50
C ILE A 19 3.70 -4.82 3.13
N ASN A 20 4.64 -5.65 2.71
CA ASN A 20 5.30 -5.52 1.41
C ASN A 20 4.32 -5.73 0.24
N GLU A 21 3.41 -6.70 0.36
CA GLU A 21 2.37 -6.94 -0.63
C GLU A 21 1.43 -5.73 -0.74
N TYR A 22 1.00 -5.18 0.39
CA TYR A 22 0.20 -3.97 0.42
C TYR A 22 0.94 -2.77 -0.19
N HIS A 23 2.20 -2.54 0.20
CA HIS A 23 3.05 -1.49 -0.36
C HIS A 23 3.18 -1.61 -1.89
N LYS A 24 3.42 -2.83 -2.37
CA LYS A 24 3.53 -3.11 -3.80
C LYS A 24 2.22 -2.76 -4.52
N MET A 25 1.09 -3.24 -4.02
CA MET A 25 -0.22 -3.00 -4.62
C MET A 25 -0.51 -1.50 -4.80
N ILE A 26 -0.35 -0.70 -3.75
CA ILE A 26 -0.65 0.75 -3.85
C ILE A 26 0.36 1.49 -4.72
N THR A 27 1.62 1.03 -4.73
CA THR A 27 2.66 1.60 -5.59
C THR A 27 2.35 1.34 -7.05
N GLU A 28 1.96 0.12 -7.40
CA GLU A 28 1.53 -0.24 -8.75
C GLU A 28 0.28 0.56 -9.17
N GLN A 29 -0.72 0.67 -8.29
CA GLN A 29 -1.92 1.47 -8.56
C GLN A 29 -1.61 2.95 -8.80
N ALA A 30 -0.67 3.53 -8.05
CA ALA A 30 -0.29 4.92 -8.21
C ALA A 30 0.61 5.17 -9.44
N LEU A 31 1.43 4.18 -9.82
CA LEU A 31 2.29 4.27 -11.00
C LEU A 31 1.54 4.03 -12.31
N GLU A 32 0.45 3.26 -12.29
CA GLU A 32 -0.28 2.88 -13.50
C GLU A 32 -0.73 4.10 -14.34
N PRO A 33 -1.33 5.17 -13.77
CA PRO A 33 -1.66 6.36 -14.55
C PRO A 33 -0.45 7.04 -15.18
N LEU A 34 0.67 7.11 -14.45
CA LEU A 34 1.91 7.70 -14.97
C LEU A 34 2.49 6.85 -16.11
N TYR A 35 2.41 5.52 -15.99
CA TYR A 35 2.78 4.59 -17.04
C TYR A 35 1.94 4.80 -18.31
N GLN A 36 0.62 4.99 -18.19
CA GLN A 36 -0.23 5.32 -19.33
C GLN A 36 0.19 6.64 -20.00
N SER A 37 0.54 7.67 -19.22
CA SER A 37 1.08 8.92 -19.77
C SER A 37 2.38 8.72 -20.56
N PHE A 38 3.26 7.80 -20.14
CA PHE A 38 4.43 7.45 -20.93
C PHE A 38 4.06 6.77 -22.26
N LEU A 39 3.02 5.94 -22.29
CA LEU A 39 2.54 5.30 -23.53
C LEU A 39 1.94 6.35 -24.49
N GLU A 40 1.15 7.29 -23.98
CA GLU A 40 0.58 8.38 -24.76
C GLU A 40 1.66 9.33 -25.31
N TRP A 41 2.69 9.62 -24.53
CA TRP A 41 3.83 10.40 -25.02
C TRP A 41 4.57 9.66 -26.12
N LYS A 42 4.81 8.35 -25.95
CA LYS A 42 5.49 7.52 -26.94
C LYS A 42 4.70 7.41 -28.26
N SER A 43 3.37 7.46 -28.20
CA SER A 43 2.51 7.47 -29.40
C SER A 43 2.39 8.85 -30.05
N GLY A 44 2.87 9.91 -29.38
CA GLY A 44 2.74 11.30 -29.82
C GLY A 44 1.41 11.96 -29.44
N ALA A 45 0.55 11.28 -28.69
CA ALA A 45 -0.72 11.81 -28.20
C ALA A 45 -0.54 12.79 -27.03
N LEU A 46 0.54 12.66 -26.26
CA LEU A 46 0.87 13.54 -25.14
C LEU A 46 2.16 14.35 -25.44
N PRO A 47 2.13 15.69 -25.41
CA PRO A 47 3.31 16.51 -25.54
C PRO A 47 4.33 16.27 -24.42
N TYR A 48 5.62 16.42 -24.72
CA TYR A 48 6.70 16.23 -23.75
C TYR A 48 6.52 17.08 -22.47
N PHE A 49 6.14 18.35 -22.62
CA PHE A 49 5.99 19.24 -21.46
C PHE A 49 4.86 18.79 -20.51
N GLU A 50 3.79 18.19 -21.05
CA GLU A 50 2.69 17.67 -20.22
C GLU A 50 3.15 16.42 -19.45
N LEU A 51 3.87 15.51 -20.11
CA LEU A 51 4.48 14.36 -19.43
C LEU A 51 5.39 14.80 -18.28
N THR A 52 6.24 15.81 -18.49
CA THR A 52 7.14 16.30 -17.43
C THR A 52 6.37 16.85 -16.23
N GLU A 53 5.26 17.55 -16.45
CA GLU A 53 4.44 18.06 -15.36
C GLU A 53 3.75 16.92 -14.59
N LEU A 54 3.26 15.89 -15.28
CA LEU A 54 2.69 14.70 -14.62
C LEU A 54 3.73 13.97 -13.75
N ILE A 55 4.97 13.86 -14.23
CA ILE A 55 6.09 13.32 -13.46
C ILE A 55 6.36 14.18 -12.21
N HIS A 56 6.38 15.51 -12.34
CA HIS A 56 6.58 16.42 -11.20
C HIS A 56 5.46 16.30 -10.16
N VAL A 57 4.20 16.22 -10.61
CA VAL A 57 3.04 16.03 -9.73
C VAL A 57 3.15 14.71 -8.97
N PHE A 58 3.50 13.63 -9.65
CA PHE A 58 3.72 12.32 -9.02
C PHE A 58 4.82 12.38 -7.95
N HIS A 59 5.98 12.98 -8.26
CA HIS A 59 7.08 13.09 -7.30
C HIS A 59 6.77 14.00 -6.10
N LYS A 60 5.98 15.05 -6.30
CA LYS A 60 5.54 15.95 -5.23
C LYS A 60 4.59 15.24 -4.27
N ASN A 61 3.80 14.28 -4.76
CA ASN A 61 2.80 13.57 -4.00
C ASN A 61 3.41 12.35 -3.28
N GLN A 62 4.21 12.58 -2.23
CA GLN A 62 4.89 11.53 -1.46
C GLN A 62 3.99 10.80 -0.44
N GLU A 63 2.69 10.70 -0.69
CA GLU A 63 1.73 10.14 0.27
C GLU A 63 1.99 8.66 0.56
N ILE A 64 2.39 7.87 -0.44
CA ILE A 64 2.80 6.47 -0.24
C ILE A 64 4.00 6.41 0.71
N TYR A 65 5.02 7.24 0.51
CA TYR A 65 6.17 7.25 1.41
C TYR A 65 5.75 7.63 2.83
N LYS A 66 4.92 8.66 2.99
CA LYS A 66 4.45 9.11 4.30
C LYS A 66 3.66 8.02 5.03
N GLU A 67 2.79 7.32 4.33
CA GLU A 67 1.98 6.24 4.91
C GLU A 67 2.88 5.15 5.52
N PHE A 68 3.97 4.75 4.84
CA PHE A 68 4.83 3.66 5.32
C PHE A 68 5.94 4.13 6.26
N ALA A 69 6.32 5.41 6.21
CA ALA A 69 7.36 5.97 7.06
C ALA A 69 6.83 6.48 8.41
N TYR A 70 5.58 6.95 8.47
CA TYR A 70 5.03 7.62 9.65
C TYR A 70 3.90 6.87 10.35
N THR A 71 3.36 5.80 9.75
CA THR A 71 2.34 4.96 10.41
C THR A 71 3.00 3.93 11.32
N ASP A 72 2.42 3.70 12.50
CA ASP A 72 2.92 2.67 13.42
C ASP A 72 2.83 1.28 12.76
N HIS A 73 3.76 0.38 13.12
CA HIS A 73 3.81 -0.98 12.58
C HIS A 73 2.49 -1.74 12.76
N LYS A 74 1.77 -1.55 13.87
CA LYS A 74 0.48 -2.22 14.10
C LYS A 74 -0.60 -1.68 13.18
N ASP A 75 -0.63 -0.37 12.99
CA ASP A 75 -1.63 0.31 12.18
C ASP A 75 -1.42 0.00 10.70
N ILE A 76 -0.18 0.00 10.20
CA ILE A 76 0.13 -0.38 8.81
C ILE A 76 -0.17 -1.85 8.54
N LEU A 77 0.04 -2.73 9.54
CA LEU A 77 -0.30 -4.15 9.42
C LEU A 77 -1.82 -4.33 9.33
N LEU A 78 -2.58 -3.63 10.18
CA LEU A 78 -4.05 -3.65 10.13
C LEU A 78 -4.58 -3.08 8.82
N LEU A 79 -4.01 -1.96 8.36
CA LEU A 79 -4.35 -1.34 7.07
C LEU A 79 -4.05 -2.29 5.91
N ALA A 80 -2.90 -2.96 5.91
CA ALA A 80 -2.55 -3.97 4.92
C ALA A 80 -3.55 -5.13 4.92
N LYS A 81 -3.93 -5.67 6.09
CA LYS A 81 -4.98 -6.69 6.20
C LYS A 81 -6.31 -6.19 5.63
N MET A 82 -6.72 -4.96 5.96
CA MET A 82 -7.97 -4.38 5.47
C MET A 82 -7.97 -4.26 3.94
N LYS A 83 -6.92 -3.63 3.39
CA LYS A 83 -6.81 -3.35 1.95
C LYS A 83 -6.61 -4.61 1.10
N LEU A 84 -6.04 -5.67 1.68
CA LEU A 84 -5.88 -6.97 1.03
C LEU A 84 -7.02 -7.96 1.36
N GLU A 85 -8.09 -7.51 2.04
CA GLU A 85 -9.25 -8.34 2.41
C GLU A 85 -8.89 -9.57 3.28
N ARG A 86 -7.92 -9.40 4.19
CA ARG A 86 -7.39 -10.42 5.11
C ARG A 86 -7.60 -10.08 6.59
N LEU A 87 -8.57 -9.24 6.90
CA LEU A 87 -8.98 -8.99 8.29
C LEU A 87 -9.56 -10.26 8.90
N THR A 88 -9.19 -10.55 10.15
CA THR A 88 -9.86 -11.57 10.97
C THR A 88 -10.99 -10.95 11.78
N GLU A 89 -11.93 -11.76 12.26
CA GLU A 89 -12.98 -11.30 13.18
C GLU A 89 -12.39 -10.59 14.40
N GLN A 90 -11.27 -11.10 14.94
CA GLN A 90 -10.58 -10.48 16.07
C GLN A 90 -10.00 -9.11 15.71
N ASP A 91 -9.43 -8.96 14.50
CA ASP A 91 -8.94 -7.66 14.03
C ASP A 91 -10.08 -6.64 13.97
N ILE A 92 -11.27 -7.05 13.52
CA ILE A 92 -12.46 -6.19 13.43
C ILE A 92 -12.95 -5.80 14.83
N ILE A 93 -13.06 -6.76 15.75
CA ILE A 93 -13.51 -6.52 17.12
C ILE A 93 -12.54 -5.57 17.85
N ASP A 94 -11.24 -5.82 17.75
CA ASP A 94 -10.23 -5.06 18.50
C ASP A 94 -10.02 -3.64 17.95
N ASN A 95 -10.29 -3.43 16.66
CA ASN A 95 -9.96 -2.17 15.96
C ASN A 95 -11.15 -1.50 15.29
N LYS A 96 -12.38 -1.85 15.70
CA LYS A 96 -13.63 -1.40 15.07
C LYS A 96 -13.65 0.09 14.74
N TRP A 97 -13.39 0.94 15.73
CA TRP A 97 -13.41 2.40 15.55
C TRP A 97 -12.38 2.88 14.52
N LEU A 98 -11.17 2.31 14.54
CA LEU A 98 -10.10 2.68 13.61
C LEU A 98 -10.45 2.25 12.19
N LEU A 99 -10.98 1.05 12.02
CA LEU A 99 -11.45 0.52 10.73
C LEU A 99 -12.59 1.37 10.17
N GLU A 100 -13.58 1.73 10.99
CA GLU A 100 -14.67 2.65 10.61
C GLU A 100 -14.12 4.01 10.17
N SER A 101 -13.12 4.55 10.88
CA SER A 101 -12.47 5.82 10.50
C SER A 101 -11.74 5.75 9.14
N TRP A 102 -11.32 4.56 8.73
CA TRP A 102 -10.70 4.28 7.43
C TRP A 102 -11.72 3.85 6.36
N GLY A 103 -13.01 3.90 6.67
CA GLY A 103 -14.09 3.58 5.74
C GLY A 103 -14.29 2.09 5.51
N TYR A 104 -13.86 1.24 6.44
CA TYR A 104 -14.29 -0.15 6.45
C TYR A 104 -15.77 -0.22 6.82
N ASP A 105 -16.57 -0.78 5.91
CA ASP A 105 -17.97 -1.08 6.16
C ASP A 105 -18.08 -2.60 6.29
N ASP A 106 -18.50 -3.07 7.47
CA ASP A 106 -18.66 -4.48 7.76
C ASP A 106 -19.86 -4.99 6.95
N LYS A 107 -19.58 -5.49 5.74
CA LYS A 107 -20.58 -6.12 4.87
C LYS A 107 -21.02 -7.42 5.52
N THR A 108 -21.96 -7.30 6.45
CA THR A 108 -22.69 -8.42 7.05
C THR A 108 -23.58 -9.09 6.01
#